data_AF-A0A3G6UK71-F1
#
_entry.id   AF-A0A3G6UK71-F1
#
_cell.length_a   1.000
_cell.length_b   1.000
_cell.length_c   1.000
_cell.angle_alpha   90.00
_cell.angle_beta   90.00
_cell.angle_gamma   90.00
#
_symmetry.space_group_name_H-M   'P 1'
#
loop_
_entity.id
_entity.type
_entity.pdbx_description
1 polymer ?
#
loop_
_entity_poly.entity_id
_entity_poly.type
_entity_poly.pdbx_seq_one_letter_code
_entity_poly.pdbx_strand_id
1 'polypeptide(L)'
;MTEPETETEYSRGQVFNLMAQIDFPRDPISIGASVIALGVIAFLVFRVYRKQEVKPKGWKILIVLIIGLISFSTDFVLFGEEYKLPIIPIGVGVLYWMFHKTGETWKIYRPYTWLGFAAAFLFLIADLISLPVHRLVYPENQPSTYLANVEKAYVIPIHPSAAEPGLNKESFIKQLPLWKQDDSQSEEWYYETVRNAAEGKGISERFPYMLAGTVPKWGSWIDSVLYVERDGKGILITTSKKQLYFRSGESVFREAVK
;
A
#
# COMPACT_ATOMS: atom_id res chain seq x y z
N MET A 1 -4.71 46.04 -3.18
CA MET A 1 -4.28 44.93 -4.05
C MET A 1 -2.89 44.57 -3.57
N THR A 2 -2.86 43.63 -2.63
CA THR A 2 -1.68 43.25 -1.86
C THR A 2 -1.74 41.73 -1.82
N GLU A 3 -0.86 41.10 -2.58
CA GLU A 3 -0.62 39.66 -2.56
C GLU A 3 -0.12 39.25 -1.18
N PRO A 4 -0.57 38.11 -0.62
CA PRO A 4 0.18 37.43 0.42
C PRO A 4 1.03 36.31 -0.18
N GLU A 5 2.34 36.52 -0.06
CA GLU A 5 3.32 35.62 0.55
C GLU A 5 3.17 34.09 0.45
N THR A 6 4.31 33.47 0.12
CA THR A 6 4.89 32.19 0.63
C THR A 6 5.01 31.02 -0.34
N GLU A 7 5.93 31.14 -1.31
CA GLU A 7 6.66 29.99 -1.87
C GLU A 7 8.04 29.86 -1.19
N THR A 8 8.08 29.33 0.03
CA THR A 8 9.34 28.89 0.65
C THR A 8 9.09 27.69 1.55
N GLU A 9 8.92 26.48 0.99
CA GLU A 9 9.28 25.22 1.66
C GLU A 9 9.06 23.99 0.76
N TYR A 10 9.90 23.78 -0.24
CA TYR A 10 10.08 22.45 -0.86
C TYR A 10 11.56 22.16 -1.10
N SER A 11 12.31 22.18 -0.01
CA SER A 11 13.59 21.48 0.07
C SER A 11 13.66 20.82 1.45
N ARG A 12 12.90 19.73 1.62
CA ARG A 12 13.22 18.77 2.68
C ARG A 12 14.57 18.17 2.31
N GLY A 13 15.63 18.72 2.89
CA GLY A 13 16.97 18.17 2.78
C GLY A 13 16.96 16.69 3.18
N GLN A 14 17.86 15.90 2.57
CA GLN A 14 18.06 14.51 2.95
C GLN A 14 18.30 14.43 4.47
N VAL A 15 17.33 13.89 5.20
CA VAL A 15 17.44 13.71 6.64
C VAL A 15 18.20 12.42 6.88
N PHE A 16 19.36 12.53 7.51
CA PHE A 16 20.15 11.38 7.88
C PHE A 16 19.67 10.84 9.23
N ASN A 17 19.09 9.65 9.25
CA ASN A 17 18.53 9.03 10.45
C ASN A 17 19.39 7.85 10.91
N LEU A 18 19.77 7.86 12.19
CA LEU A 18 20.34 6.70 12.87
C LEU A 18 19.20 5.88 13.46
N MET A 19 18.75 4.85 12.74
CA MET A 19 17.73 3.93 13.25
C MET A 19 18.10 2.49 12.91
N ALA A 20 17.76 1.56 13.81
CA ALA A 20 17.63 0.16 13.40
C ALA A 20 16.52 0.08 12.35
N GLN A 21 16.81 -0.45 11.16
CA GLN A 21 15.85 -0.58 10.06
C GLN A 21 14.84 -1.72 10.33
N ILE A 22 14.07 -1.61 11.40
CA ILE A 22 12.97 -2.53 11.68
C ILE A 22 11.68 -1.73 11.65
N ASP A 23 11.24 -1.41 10.44
CA ASP A 23 9.87 -0.98 10.20
C ASP A 23 9.04 -2.25 9.97
N PHE A 24 8.14 -2.57 10.89
CA PHE A 24 7.32 -3.77 10.77
C PHE A 24 6.20 -3.53 9.74
N PRO A 25 6.13 -4.33 8.66
CA PRO A 25 5.07 -4.19 7.68
C PRO A 25 3.70 -4.49 8.30
N ARG A 26 2.68 -3.78 7.84
CA ARG A 26 1.29 -3.97 8.28
C ARG A 26 0.46 -4.77 7.27
N ASP A 27 0.86 -4.77 5.99
CA ASP A 27 0.17 -5.52 4.95
C ASP A 27 0.65 -6.98 4.90
N PRO A 28 -0.25 -7.95 4.60
CA PRO A 28 0.08 -9.36 4.64
C PRO A 28 1.13 -9.78 3.61
N ILE A 29 1.26 -9.05 2.50
CA ILE A 29 2.23 -9.38 1.44
C ILE A 29 3.64 -9.05 1.93
N SER A 30 3.84 -7.85 2.46
CA SER A 30 5.13 -7.44 3.01
C SER A 30 5.49 -8.23 4.28
N ILE A 31 4.51 -8.63 5.11
CA ILE A 31 4.75 -9.58 6.20
C ILE A 31 5.26 -10.91 5.64
N GLY A 32 4.63 -11.46 4.60
CA GLY A 32 5.08 -12.69 3.94
C GLY A 32 6.49 -12.56 3.37
N ALA A 33 6.79 -11.45 2.69
CA ALA A 33 8.11 -11.14 2.15
C ALA A 33 9.17 -11.06 3.27
N SER A 34 8.85 -10.41 4.39
CA SER A 34 9.71 -10.32 5.57
C SER A 34 10.00 -11.69 6.20
N VAL A 35 9.00 -12.57 6.27
CA VAL A 35 9.19 -13.95 6.75
C VAL A 35 10.13 -14.73 5.83
N ILE A 36 10.00 -14.56 4.51
CA ILE A 36 10.91 -15.18 3.54
C ILE A 36 12.34 -14.64 3.74
N ALA A 37 12.51 -13.33 3.89
CA ALA A 37 13.80 -12.71 4.14
C ALA A 37 14.46 -13.27 5.43
N LEU A 38 13.69 -13.39 6.52
CA LEU A 38 14.14 -14.04 7.76
C LEU A 38 14.55 -15.50 7.54
N GLY A 39 13.81 -16.25 6.73
CA GLY A 39 14.16 -17.62 6.33
C GLY A 39 15.50 -17.70 5.59
N VAL A 40 15.74 -16.77 4.66
CA VAL A 40 17.02 -16.65 3.94
C VAL A 40 18.16 -16.32 4.90
N ILE A 41 17.96 -15.36 5.82
CA ILE A 41 18.96 -15.00 6.83
C ILE A 41 19.27 -16.20 7.72
N ALA A 42 18.26 -16.89 8.25
CA ALA A 42 18.44 -18.07 9.09
C ALA A 42 19.21 -19.18 8.37
N PHE A 43 18.89 -19.43 7.09
CA PHE A 43 19.62 -20.36 6.24
C PHE A 43 21.09 -19.95 6.05
N LEU A 44 21.37 -18.66 5.81
CA LEU A 44 22.74 -18.14 5.68
C LEU A 44 23.52 -18.24 6.99
N VAL A 45 22.90 -17.92 8.13
CA VAL A 45 23.48 -18.10 9.47
C VAL A 45 23.87 -19.56 9.68
N PHE A 46 22.96 -20.49 9.39
CA PHE A 46 23.21 -21.92 9.51
C PHE A 46 24.34 -22.40 8.60
N ARG A 47 24.36 -21.93 7.35
CA ARG A 47 25.44 -22.25 6.38
C ARG A 47 26.80 -21.74 6.86
N VAL A 48 26.87 -20.53 7.41
CA VAL A 48 28.10 -19.97 7.99
C VAL A 48 28.51 -20.79 9.22
N TYR A 49 27.57 -21.08 10.13
CA TYR A 49 27.80 -21.85 11.35
C TYR A 49 28.36 -23.25 11.08
N ARG A 50 27.88 -23.94 10.03
CA ARG A 50 28.40 -25.26 9.66
C ARG A 50 29.84 -25.24 9.13
N LYS A 51 30.30 -24.11 8.60
CA LYS A 51 31.64 -23.98 8.00
C LYS A 51 32.73 -23.54 9.00
N GLN A 52 32.35 -23.11 10.20
CA GLN A 52 33.31 -22.68 11.21
C GLN A 52 33.84 -23.85 12.02
N GLU A 53 35.15 -23.90 12.21
CA GLU A 53 35.82 -24.89 13.08
C GLU A 53 35.48 -24.63 14.56
N VAL A 54 35.48 -23.35 14.96
CA VAL A 54 35.10 -22.92 16.31
C VAL A 54 33.68 -22.38 16.28
N LYS A 55 32.76 -23.05 16.99
CA LYS A 55 31.33 -22.72 16.98
C LYS A 55 30.98 -21.71 18.09
N PRO A 56 30.55 -20.49 17.76
CA PRO A 56 30.09 -19.54 18.77
C PRO A 56 28.75 -19.97 19.39
N LYS A 57 28.44 -19.45 20.58
CA LYS A 57 27.15 -19.68 21.25
C LYS A 57 26.03 -19.00 20.45
N GLY A 58 24.91 -19.69 20.23
CA GLY A 58 23.81 -19.20 19.39
C GLY A 58 23.25 -17.83 19.79
N TRP A 59 23.08 -17.57 21.10
CA TRP A 59 22.62 -16.26 21.56
C TRP A 59 23.60 -15.12 21.26
N LYS A 60 24.91 -15.40 21.21
CA LYS A 60 25.93 -14.40 20.83
C LYS A 60 25.85 -14.07 19.34
N ILE A 61 25.54 -15.06 18.51
CA ILE A 61 25.29 -14.86 17.08
C ILE A 61 24.10 -13.92 16.88
N LEU A 62 23.01 -14.15 17.63
CA LEU A 62 21.82 -13.30 17.55
C LEU A 62 22.14 -11.83 17.90
N ILE A 63 22.86 -11.59 19.00
CA ILE A 63 23.28 -10.23 19.38
C ILE A 63 24.15 -9.59 18.30
N VAL A 64 25.11 -10.32 17.76
CA VAL A 64 26.01 -9.82 16.72
C VAL A 64 25.25 -9.49 15.43
N LEU A 65 24.25 -10.29 15.05
CA LEU A 65 23.36 -10.00 13.92
C LEU A 65 22.55 -8.73 14.16
N ILE A 66 21.93 -8.59 15.35
CA ILE A 66 21.13 -7.42 15.71
C ILE A 66 21.98 -6.16 15.69
N ILE A 67 23.18 -6.20 16.28
CA ILE A 67 24.09 -5.05 16.24
C ILE A 67 24.53 -4.78 14.79
N GLY A 68 24.80 -5.82 14.00
CA GLY A 68 25.18 -5.69 12.58
C GLY A 68 24.12 -5.03 11.70
N LEU A 69 22.82 -5.15 12.04
CA LEU A 69 21.72 -4.46 11.35
C LEU A 69 21.78 -2.93 11.49
N ILE A 70 22.45 -2.43 12.54
CA ILE A 70 22.57 -1.00 12.78
C ILE A 70 23.43 -0.40 11.66
N SER A 71 22.80 0.46 10.86
CA SER A 71 23.45 1.13 9.76
C SER A 71 22.98 2.58 9.69
N PHE A 72 23.80 3.39 9.03
CA PHE A 72 23.39 4.69 8.58
C PHE A 72 22.66 4.54 7.26
N SER A 73 21.46 5.10 7.14
CA SER A 73 20.68 5.04 5.92
C SER A 73 20.33 6.41 5.38
N THR A 74 20.04 6.45 4.09
CA THR A 74 19.45 7.61 3.42
C THR A 74 18.04 7.27 2.95
N ASP A 75 17.15 8.24 3.04
CA ASP A 75 15.77 8.10 2.59
C ASP A 75 15.69 8.44 1.09
N PHE A 76 14.96 7.62 0.34
CA PHE A 76 14.65 7.88 -1.07
C PHE A 76 13.19 7.54 -1.35
N VAL A 77 12.57 8.30 -2.25
CA VAL A 77 11.17 8.08 -2.64
C VAL A 77 11.14 7.22 -3.89
N LEU A 78 10.40 6.12 -3.85
CA LEU A 78 10.13 5.27 -4.99
C LEU A 78 8.65 4.91 -5.02
N PHE A 79 7.99 5.09 -6.16
CA PHE A 79 6.53 4.85 -6.30
C PHE A 79 5.64 5.60 -5.29
N GLY A 80 6.08 6.76 -4.80
CA GLY A 80 5.33 7.57 -3.83
C GLY A 80 5.43 7.08 -2.38
N GLU A 81 6.31 6.13 -2.11
CA GLU A 81 6.63 5.63 -0.76
C GLU A 81 8.10 5.91 -0.43
N GLU A 82 8.40 6.15 0.85
CA GLU A 82 9.74 6.42 1.36
C GLU A 82 10.44 5.12 1.77
N TYR A 83 11.64 4.91 1.24
CA TYR A 83 12.48 3.73 1.51
C TYR A 83 13.83 4.14 2.08
N LYS A 84 14.40 3.28 2.92
CA LYS A 84 15.69 3.51 3.59
C LYS A 84 16.79 2.66 2.97
N LEU A 85 17.76 3.28 2.30
CA LEU A 85 18.94 2.59 1.76
C LEU A 85 20.06 2.55 2.81
N PRO A 86 20.48 1.38 3.33
CA PRO A 86 21.61 1.30 4.25
C PRO A 86 22.94 1.54 3.50
N ILE A 87 23.72 2.53 3.94
CA ILE A 87 24.99 2.94 3.30
C ILE A 87 26.18 2.56 4.17
N ILE A 88 26.18 2.97 5.45
CA ILE A 88 27.34 2.82 6.32
C ILE A 88 27.05 1.76 7.40
N PRO A 89 27.86 0.69 7.48
CA PRO A 89 27.66 -0.39 8.44
C PRO A 89 28.19 -0.01 9.85
N ILE A 90 27.52 0.92 10.53
CA ILE A 90 27.94 1.42 11.85
C ILE A 90 28.07 0.27 12.86
N GLY A 91 27.10 -0.64 12.88
CA GLY A 91 27.11 -1.82 13.76
C GLY A 91 28.33 -2.72 13.56
N VAL A 92 28.77 -2.86 12.30
CA VAL A 92 30.01 -3.57 11.98
C VAL A 92 31.22 -2.85 12.54
N GLY A 93 31.27 -1.52 12.41
CA GLY A 93 32.33 -0.69 12.99
C GLY A 93 32.41 -0.79 14.51
N VAL A 94 31.26 -0.73 15.21
CA VAL A 94 31.18 -0.88 16.67
C VAL A 94 31.71 -2.25 17.11
N LEU A 95 31.27 -3.33 16.47
CA LEU A 95 31.73 -4.69 16.80
C LEU A 95 33.19 -4.91 16.45
N TYR A 96 33.69 -4.31 15.36
CA TYR A 96 35.10 -4.31 15.04
C TYR A 96 35.90 -3.65 16.15
N TRP A 97 35.53 -2.43 16.58
CA TRP A 97 36.21 -1.73 17.67
C TRP A 97 36.16 -2.50 19.00
N MET A 98 35.07 -3.20 19.30
CA MET A 98 34.96 -3.99 20.52
C MET A 98 35.84 -5.25 20.50
N PHE A 99 35.94 -5.93 19.34
CA PHE A 99 36.62 -7.23 19.24
C PHE A 99 38.03 -7.17 18.63
N HIS A 100 38.47 -6.06 18.03
CA HIS A 100 39.76 -5.97 17.33
C HIS A 100 40.97 -6.31 18.22
N LYS A 101 40.89 -6.02 19.52
CA LYS A 101 41.96 -6.33 20.49
C LYS A 101 42.18 -7.83 20.69
N THR A 102 41.16 -8.65 20.40
CA THR A 102 41.20 -10.12 20.50
C THR A 102 40.95 -10.69 19.11
N GLY A 103 41.91 -10.52 18.20
CA GLY A 103 41.73 -10.77 16.76
C GLY A 103 41.12 -12.13 16.39
N GLU A 104 41.26 -13.16 17.23
CA GLU A 104 40.57 -14.46 17.08
C GLU A 104 39.05 -14.34 17.24
N THR A 105 38.57 -13.60 18.24
CA THR A 105 37.14 -13.32 18.47
C THR A 105 36.54 -12.60 17.27
N TRP A 106 37.23 -11.58 16.73
CA TRP A 106 36.75 -10.87 15.53
C TRP A 106 36.62 -11.82 14.34
N LYS A 107 37.60 -12.71 14.11
CA LYS A 107 37.52 -13.68 13.00
C LYS A 107 36.30 -14.59 13.09
N ILE A 108 35.91 -15.01 14.31
CA ILE A 108 34.74 -15.86 14.55
C ILE A 108 33.43 -15.10 14.27
N TYR A 109 33.29 -13.87 14.77
CA TYR A 109 32.03 -13.11 14.70
C TYR A 109 31.86 -12.27 13.43
N ARG A 110 32.95 -11.89 12.75
CA ARG A 110 32.95 -11.08 11.51
C ARG A 110 31.89 -11.51 10.48
N PRO A 111 31.76 -12.79 10.10
CA PRO A 111 30.79 -13.16 9.07
C PRO A 111 29.34 -12.93 9.52
N TYR A 112 29.03 -13.11 10.81
CA TYR A 112 27.69 -12.83 11.34
C TYR A 112 27.41 -11.33 11.40
N THR A 113 28.41 -10.53 11.75
CA THR A 113 28.31 -9.07 11.76
C THR A 113 27.97 -8.52 10.38
N TRP A 114 28.69 -8.98 9.35
CA TRP A 114 28.41 -8.60 7.97
C TRP A 114 27.09 -9.16 7.45
N LEU A 115 26.67 -10.34 7.93
CA LEU A 115 25.36 -10.89 7.61
C LEU A 115 24.23 -10.06 8.22
N GLY A 116 24.43 -9.49 9.41
CA GLY A 116 23.51 -8.54 10.02
C GLY A 116 23.35 -7.29 9.15
N PHE A 117 24.45 -6.73 8.65
CA PHE A 117 24.38 -5.60 7.73
C PHE A 117 23.71 -5.98 6.39
N ALA A 118 24.05 -7.14 5.84
CA ALA A 118 23.43 -7.65 4.62
C ALA A 118 21.91 -7.92 4.78
N ALA A 119 21.46 -8.28 5.98
CA ALA A 119 20.04 -8.47 6.26
C ALA A 119 19.22 -7.20 6.06
N ALA A 120 19.78 -6.01 6.29
CA ALA A 120 19.11 -4.75 5.99
C ALA A 120 18.77 -4.63 4.50
N PHE A 121 19.70 -5.01 3.61
CA PHE A 121 19.43 -5.06 2.17
C PHE A 121 18.43 -6.15 1.79
N LEU A 122 18.43 -7.30 2.49
CA LEU A 122 17.44 -8.35 2.23
C LEU A 122 16.02 -7.89 2.56
N PHE A 123 15.83 -7.14 3.65
CA PHE A 123 14.53 -6.53 3.95
C PHE A 123 14.14 -5.48 2.91
N LEU A 124 15.07 -4.59 2.53
CA LEU A 124 14.82 -3.61 1.47
C LEU A 124 14.40 -4.28 0.15
N ILE A 125 15.09 -5.36 -0.26
CA ILE A 125 14.73 -6.12 -1.46
C ILE A 125 13.36 -6.79 -1.29
N ALA A 126 13.06 -7.33 -0.12
CA ALA A 126 11.78 -7.95 0.17
C ALA A 126 10.62 -6.95 0.04
N ASP A 127 10.79 -5.73 0.55
CA ASP A 127 9.82 -4.64 0.40
C ASP A 127 9.69 -4.18 -1.06
N LEU A 128 10.79 -4.03 -1.78
CA LEU A 128 10.74 -3.68 -3.21
C LEU A 128 10.03 -4.74 -4.06
N ILE A 129 10.16 -6.02 -3.69
CA ILE A 129 9.45 -7.14 -4.35
C ILE A 129 7.99 -7.21 -3.90
N SER A 130 7.65 -6.79 -2.68
CA SER A 130 6.28 -6.80 -2.19
C SER A 130 5.38 -5.89 -3.04
N LEU A 131 5.91 -4.78 -3.55
CA LEU A 131 5.17 -3.83 -4.38
C LEU A 131 4.59 -4.43 -5.70
N PRO A 132 5.38 -5.03 -6.61
CA PRO A 132 4.82 -5.67 -7.81
C PRO A 132 3.91 -6.84 -7.46
N VAL A 133 4.20 -7.58 -6.38
CA VAL A 133 3.31 -8.65 -5.89
C VAL A 133 1.98 -8.06 -5.43
N HIS A 134 1.98 -6.93 -4.72
CA HIS A 134 0.78 -6.23 -4.29
C HIS A 134 -0.07 -5.80 -5.48
N ARG A 135 0.54 -5.25 -6.54
CA ARG A 135 -0.20 -4.89 -7.77
C ARG A 135 -0.77 -6.09 -8.52
N LEU A 136 -0.09 -7.24 -8.46
CA LEU A 136 -0.58 -8.47 -9.08
C LEU A 136 -1.76 -9.07 -8.29
N VAL A 137 -1.71 -9.02 -6.96
CA VAL A 137 -2.73 -9.58 -6.07
C VAL A 137 -3.93 -8.63 -5.92
N TYR A 138 -3.69 -7.33 -5.92
CA TYR A 138 -4.67 -6.25 -5.76
C TYR A 138 -4.60 -5.27 -6.94
N PRO A 139 -5.06 -5.68 -8.14
CA PRO A 139 -5.03 -4.83 -9.32
C PRO A 139 -5.97 -3.63 -9.16
N GLU A 140 -5.43 -2.41 -9.26
CA GLU A 140 -6.18 -1.18 -9.03
C GLU A 140 -7.21 -0.86 -10.12
N ASN A 141 -7.06 -1.46 -11.31
CA ASN A 141 -7.97 -1.27 -12.45
C ASN A 141 -9.13 -2.28 -12.45
N GLN A 142 -9.32 -3.03 -11.36
CA GLN A 142 -10.41 -3.98 -11.23
C GLN A 142 -11.32 -3.59 -10.07
N PRO A 143 -12.63 -3.45 -10.28
CA PRO A 143 -13.57 -3.12 -9.22
C PRO A 143 -13.57 -4.17 -8.10
N SER A 144 -13.29 -5.44 -8.42
CA SER A 144 -13.21 -6.55 -7.46
C SER A 144 -12.15 -6.36 -6.37
N THR A 145 -11.16 -5.47 -6.56
CA THR A 145 -10.20 -5.10 -5.52
C THR A 145 -10.86 -4.31 -4.39
N TYR A 146 -11.82 -3.45 -4.75
CA TYR A 146 -12.56 -2.56 -3.85
C TYR A 146 -13.91 -3.17 -3.41
N LEU A 147 -14.43 -4.11 -4.21
CA LEU A 147 -15.76 -4.70 -4.09
C LEU A 147 -15.66 -6.24 -4.08
N ALA A 148 -14.98 -6.80 -3.07
CA ALA A 148 -14.77 -8.24 -3.02
C ALA A 148 -15.96 -8.98 -2.38
N ASN A 149 -16.57 -8.41 -1.35
CA ASN A 149 -17.79 -8.94 -0.75
C ASN A 149 -18.93 -7.94 -0.88
N VAL A 150 -20.00 -8.36 -1.58
CA VAL A 150 -21.19 -7.55 -1.84
C VAL A 150 -22.48 -8.21 -1.34
N GLU A 151 -22.38 -9.30 -0.57
CA GLU A 151 -23.56 -10.01 -0.03
C GLU A 151 -24.39 -9.11 0.88
N LYS A 152 -23.72 -8.29 1.68
CA LYS A 152 -24.33 -7.30 2.57
C LYS A 152 -24.49 -5.93 1.90
N ALA A 153 -24.24 -5.81 0.60
CA ALA A 153 -24.31 -4.53 -0.08
C ALA A 153 -25.75 -3.99 -0.13
N TYR A 154 -25.90 -2.68 0.06
CA TYR A 154 -27.15 -1.96 -0.09
C TYR A 154 -26.88 -0.53 -0.55
N VAL A 155 -27.89 0.07 -1.18
CA VAL A 155 -27.80 1.42 -1.72
C VAL A 155 -28.54 2.37 -0.78
N ILE A 156 -27.91 3.49 -0.47
CA ILE A 156 -28.48 4.57 0.34
C ILE A 156 -28.65 5.79 -0.58
N PRO A 157 -29.86 6.35 -0.71
CA PRO A 157 -30.05 7.63 -1.38
C PRO A 157 -29.39 8.74 -0.54
N ILE A 158 -28.47 9.49 -1.14
CA ILE A 158 -27.73 10.57 -0.46
C ILE A 158 -28.08 11.96 -1.02
N HIS A 159 -28.94 12.03 -2.03
CA HIS A 159 -29.39 13.28 -2.64
C HIS A 159 -30.91 13.25 -2.92
N PRO A 160 -31.64 14.38 -2.80
CA PRO A 160 -33.09 14.44 -3.06
C PRO A 160 -33.52 14.04 -4.49
N SER A 161 -32.59 14.03 -5.44
CA SER A 161 -32.85 13.55 -6.81
C SER A 161 -32.80 12.03 -6.95
N ALA A 162 -32.44 11.31 -5.88
CA ALA A 162 -32.47 9.86 -5.84
C ALA A 162 -33.92 9.36 -5.83
N ALA A 163 -34.22 8.39 -6.70
CA ALA A 163 -35.37 7.53 -6.48
C ALA A 163 -35.05 6.56 -5.33
N GLU A 164 -35.99 5.73 -4.89
CA GLU A 164 -35.70 4.62 -3.95
C GLU A 164 -35.55 3.28 -4.69
N PRO A 165 -34.51 3.06 -5.53
CA PRO A 165 -34.29 1.76 -6.13
C PRO A 165 -33.66 0.79 -5.12
N GLY A 166 -34.21 -0.41 -5.03
CA GLY A 166 -33.52 -1.52 -4.38
C GLY A 166 -32.32 -1.99 -5.23
N LEU A 167 -31.25 -2.43 -4.57
CA LEU A 167 -30.11 -3.07 -5.25
C LEU A 167 -30.51 -4.46 -5.76
N ASN A 168 -30.24 -4.76 -7.03
CA ASN A 168 -30.28 -6.10 -7.57
C ASN A 168 -28.92 -6.77 -7.35
N LYS A 169 -28.76 -7.45 -6.20
CA LYS A 169 -27.49 -8.08 -5.79
C LYS A 169 -26.98 -9.10 -6.80
N GLU A 170 -27.87 -9.90 -7.38
CA GLU A 170 -27.49 -10.92 -8.36
C GLU A 170 -26.95 -10.30 -9.64
N SER A 171 -27.64 -9.27 -10.14
CA SER A 171 -27.19 -8.50 -11.30
C SER A 171 -25.85 -7.82 -11.01
N PHE A 172 -25.72 -7.20 -9.83
CA PHE A 172 -24.51 -6.52 -9.41
C PHE A 172 -23.28 -7.46 -9.38
N ILE A 173 -23.42 -8.65 -8.78
CA ILE A 173 -22.35 -9.67 -8.73
C ILE A 173 -21.97 -10.14 -10.14
N LYS A 174 -22.96 -10.38 -11.01
CA LYS A 174 -22.71 -10.85 -12.38
C LYS A 174 -22.00 -9.80 -13.23
N GLN A 175 -22.32 -8.53 -13.02
CA GLN A 175 -21.75 -7.45 -13.82
C GLN A 175 -20.37 -7.02 -13.35
N LEU A 176 -20.03 -7.12 -12.05
CA LEU A 176 -18.73 -6.69 -11.48
C LEU A 176 -17.50 -7.01 -12.35
N PRO A 177 -17.34 -8.22 -12.93
CA PRO A 177 -16.20 -8.54 -13.81
C PRO A 177 -16.22 -7.84 -15.19
N LEU A 178 -17.38 -7.37 -15.63
CA LEU A 178 -17.60 -6.72 -16.93
C LEU A 178 -17.36 -5.21 -16.88
N TRP A 179 -17.23 -4.65 -15.68
CA TRP A 179 -17.06 -3.22 -15.47
C TRP A 179 -15.69 -2.80 -15.95
N LYS A 180 -15.67 -1.74 -16.77
CA LYS A 180 -14.42 -1.19 -17.29
C LYS A 180 -14.18 0.15 -16.62
N GLN A 181 -12.91 0.38 -16.29
CA GLN A 181 -12.49 1.70 -15.87
C GLN A 181 -12.74 2.66 -17.04
N ASP A 182 -13.41 3.76 -16.74
CA ASP A 182 -13.73 4.81 -17.69
C ASP A 182 -13.14 6.12 -17.16
N ASP A 183 -12.81 7.04 -18.06
CA ASP A 183 -12.26 8.32 -17.64
C ASP A 183 -13.37 9.13 -16.98
N SER A 184 -13.17 9.51 -15.72
CA SER A 184 -14.11 10.40 -15.05
C SER A 184 -14.05 11.75 -15.76
N GLN A 185 -15.02 12.04 -16.62
CA GLN A 185 -15.15 13.31 -17.32
C GLN A 185 -15.62 14.41 -16.35
N SER A 186 -14.78 14.72 -15.36
CA SER A 186 -15.08 15.65 -14.27
C SER A 186 -15.35 17.07 -14.79
N GLU A 187 -14.67 17.47 -15.86
CA GLU A 187 -14.93 18.75 -16.54
C GLU A 187 -16.32 18.77 -17.17
N GLU A 188 -16.68 17.72 -17.90
CA GLU A 188 -17.99 17.62 -18.56
C GLU A 188 -19.12 17.60 -17.51
N TRP A 189 -18.93 16.86 -16.41
CA TRP A 189 -19.86 16.87 -15.28
C TRP A 189 -20.03 18.26 -14.65
N TYR A 190 -18.93 19.02 -14.48
CA TYR A 190 -18.99 20.39 -13.96
C TYR A 190 -19.76 21.32 -14.92
N TYR A 191 -19.43 21.27 -16.22
CA TYR A 191 -20.09 22.10 -17.23
C TYR A 191 -21.58 21.77 -17.36
N GLU A 192 -21.96 20.49 -17.30
CA GLU A 192 -23.36 20.08 -17.31
C GLU A 192 -24.12 20.60 -16.10
N THR A 193 -23.51 20.55 -14.91
CA THR A 193 -24.12 21.02 -13.67
C THR A 193 -24.34 22.54 -13.71
N VAL A 194 -23.31 23.29 -14.10
CA VAL A 194 -23.38 24.76 -14.22
C VAL A 194 -24.37 25.19 -15.30
N ARG A 195 -24.36 24.52 -16.46
CA ARG A 195 -25.30 24.80 -17.56
C ARG A 195 -26.74 24.51 -17.16
N ASN A 196 -27.01 23.37 -16.54
CA ASN A 196 -28.37 23.03 -16.10
C ASN A 196 -28.90 24.03 -15.07
N ALA A 197 -28.06 24.45 -14.12
CA ALA A 197 -28.40 25.50 -13.16
C ALA A 197 -28.70 26.85 -13.84
N ALA A 198 -27.90 27.25 -14.83
CA ALA A 198 -28.11 28.49 -15.58
C ALA A 198 -29.39 28.46 -16.46
N GLU A 199 -29.76 27.28 -16.96
CA GLU A 199 -30.97 27.07 -17.78
C GLU A 199 -32.25 26.85 -16.94
N GLY A 200 -32.18 26.93 -15.61
CA GLY A 200 -33.32 26.69 -14.72
C GLY A 200 -33.81 25.23 -14.74
N LYS A 201 -33.02 24.30 -15.30
CA LYS A 201 -33.27 22.86 -15.22
C LYS A 201 -32.80 22.41 -13.83
N GLY A 202 -33.64 21.69 -13.10
CA GLY A 202 -33.29 21.19 -11.77
C GLY A 202 -31.92 20.48 -11.76
N ILE A 203 -31.10 20.77 -10.75
CA ILE A 203 -29.78 20.16 -10.59
C ILE A 203 -29.98 18.69 -10.22
N SER A 204 -29.71 17.79 -11.16
CA SER A 204 -29.68 16.36 -10.88
C SER A 204 -28.27 15.96 -10.51
N GLU A 205 -28.08 15.48 -9.28
CA GLU A 205 -26.83 14.84 -8.87
C GLU A 205 -26.58 13.60 -9.75
N ARG A 206 -25.34 13.44 -10.23
CA ARG A 206 -24.91 12.33 -11.09
C ARG A 206 -24.71 11.06 -10.27
N PHE A 207 -24.20 11.19 -9.06
CA PHE A 207 -24.00 10.10 -8.11
C PHE A 207 -24.90 10.24 -6.88
N PRO A 208 -26.23 10.15 -7.02
CA PRO A 208 -27.15 10.44 -5.93
C PRO A 208 -27.26 9.31 -4.90
N TYR A 209 -26.45 8.26 -5.03
CA TYR A 209 -26.51 7.03 -4.26
C TYR A 209 -25.14 6.67 -3.67
N MET A 210 -25.12 6.20 -2.42
CA MET A 210 -23.94 5.59 -1.79
C MET A 210 -24.13 4.08 -1.70
N LEU A 211 -23.12 3.31 -2.08
CA LEU A 211 -23.08 1.87 -1.90
C LEU A 211 -22.39 1.54 -0.57
N ALA A 212 -23.15 0.97 0.35
CA ALA A 212 -22.69 0.59 1.69
C ALA A 212 -22.74 -0.92 1.88
N GLY A 213 -22.11 -1.42 2.95
CA GLY A 213 -22.11 -2.85 3.28
C GLY A 213 -21.21 -3.70 2.38
N THR A 214 -20.34 -3.07 1.58
CA THR A 214 -19.32 -3.73 0.78
C THR A 214 -18.00 -3.81 1.53
N VAL A 215 -17.20 -4.84 1.25
CA VAL A 215 -15.86 -5.00 1.84
C VAL A 215 -14.83 -5.14 0.71
N PRO A 216 -13.70 -4.43 0.77
CA PRO A 216 -12.60 -4.60 -0.17
C PRO A 216 -11.97 -6.00 -0.04
N LYS A 217 -11.11 -6.37 -0.99
CA LYS A 217 -10.42 -7.65 -0.95
C LYS A 217 -9.63 -7.79 0.35
N TRP A 218 -9.79 -8.94 1.03
CA TRP A 218 -9.12 -9.18 2.31
C TRP A 218 -7.61 -8.97 2.19
N GLY A 219 -7.04 -8.24 3.14
CA GLY A 219 -5.60 -7.94 3.16
C GLY A 219 -5.14 -6.79 2.27
N SER A 220 -6.04 -6.11 1.55
CA SER A 220 -5.68 -4.93 0.74
C SER A 220 -5.51 -3.65 1.55
N TRP A 221 -6.12 -3.57 2.75
CA TRP A 221 -6.14 -2.37 3.61
C TRP A 221 -6.62 -1.09 2.91
N ILE A 222 -7.46 -1.24 1.89
CA ILE A 222 -8.01 -0.10 1.14
C ILE A 222 -9.31 0.34 1.80
N ASP A 223 -9.33 1.54 2.36
CA ASP A 223 -10.57 2.21 2.73
C ASP A 223 -11.14 2.94 1.51
N SER A 224 -12.36 2.58 1.12
CA SER A 224 -13.04 3.17 -0.02
C SER A 224 -14.49 3.53 0.29
N VAL A 225 -14.90 4.71 -0.17
CA VAL A 225 -16.31 5.12 -0.24
C VAL A 225 -16.78 4.94 -1.68
N LEU A 226 -17.95 4.35 -1.85
CA LEU A 226 -18.48 4.01 -3.17
C LEU A 226 -19.78 4.74 -3.44
N TYR A 227 -19.87 5.35 -4.61
CA TYR A 227 -21.06 6.04 -5.08
C TYR A 227 -21.58 5.38 -6.35
N VAL A 228 -22.90 5.30 -6.49
CA VAL A 228 -23.55 4.72 -7.66
C VAL A 228 -24.16 5.84 -8.51
N GLU A 229 -23.94 5.77 -9.81
CA GLU A 229 -24.50 6.72 -10.77
C GLU A 229 -26.02 6.60 -10.85
N ARG A 230 -26.70 7.69 -11.21
CA ARG A 230 -28.16 7.79 -11.25
C ARG A 230 -28.85 6.68 -12.07
N ASP A 231 -28.22 6.26 -13.16
CA ASP A 231 -28.73 5.19 -14.04
C ASP A 231 -28.40 3.77 -13.54
N GLY A 232 -27.61 3.65 -12.46
CA GLY A 232 -27.14 2.41 -11.89
C GLY A 232 -26.08 1.69 -12.73
N LYS A 233 -25.50 2.36 -13.73
CA LYS A 233 -24.51 1.77 -14.64
C LYS A 233 -23.07 2.16 -14.30
N GLY A 234 -22.89 3.19 -13.49
CA GLY A 234 -21.57 3.64 -13.05
C GLY A 234 -21.35 3.53 -11.55
N ILE A 235 -20.11 3.31 -11.13
CA ILE A 235 -19.64 3.47 -9.74
C ILE A 235 -18.42 4.37 -9.74
N LEU A 236 -18.43 5.32 -8.83
CA LEU A 236 -17.27 6.08 -8.43
C LEU A 236 -16.73 5.51 -7.12
N ILE A 237 -15.48 5.06 -7.15
CA ILE A 237 -14.75 4.53 -6.01
C ILE A 237 -13.76 5.59 -5.55
N THR A 238 -13.96 6.11 -4.34
CA THR A 238 -13.08 7.11 -3.73
C THR A 238 -12.26 6.47 -2.62
N THR A 239 -10.95 6.52 -2.76
CA THR A 239 -9.98 6.07 -1.74
C THR A 239 -9.21 7.28 -1.19
N SER A 240 -8.42 7.08 -0.14
CA SER A 240 -7.53 8.13 0.39
C SER A 240 -6.49 8.64 -0.61
N LYS A 241 -6.13 7.83 -1.62
CA LYS A 241 -5.08 8.16 -2.61
C LYS A 241 -5.65 8.69 -3.93
N LYS A 242 -6.84 8.24 -4.34
CA LYS A 242 -7.40 8.52 -5.67
C LYS A 242 -8.88 8.20 -5.80
N GLN A 243 -9.49 8.71 -6.86
CA GLN A 243 -10.83 8.38 -7.33
C GLN A 243 -10.75 7.55 -8.61
N LEU A 244 -11.62 6.55 -8.75
CA LEU A 244 -11.71 5.67 -9.91
C LEU A 244 -13.17 5.54 -10.34
N TYR A 245 -13.44 5.73 -11.62
CA TYR A 245 -14.77 5.58 -12.19
C TYR A 245 -14.82 4.30 -13.04
N PHE A 246 -15.88 3.51 -12.84
CA PHE A 246 -16.13 2.29 -13.58
C PHE A 246 -17.55 2.30 -14.11
N ARG A 247 -17.73 1.82 -15.35
CA ARG A 247 -19.04 1.77 -16.01
C ARG A 247 -19.34 0.38 -16.58
N SER A 248 -20.62 0.02 -16.57
CA SER A 248 -21.19 -1.21 -17.12
C SER A 248 -22.28 -0.92 -18.16
N GLY A 249 -22.66 -1.93 -18.95
CA GLY A 249 -23.75 -1.78 -19.94
C GLY A 249 -25.15 -1.80 -19.31
N GLU A 250 -25.28 -2.41 -18.14
CA GLU A 250 -26.55 -2.76 -17.49
C GLU A 250 -26.67 -2.10 -16.11
N SER A 251 -27.91 -1.88 -15.66
CA SER A 251 -28.14 -1.25 -14.35
C SER A 251 -28.01 -2.26 -13.20
N VAL A 252 -27.50 -1.81 -12.05
CA VAL A 252 -27.45 -2.56 -10.79
C VAL A 252 -28.73 -2.44 -9.98
N PHE A 253 -29.64 -1.53 -10.36
CA PHE A 253 -30.91 -1.35 -9.69
C PHE A 253 -31.91 -2.44 -10.10
N ARG A 254 -32.85 -2.73 -9.21
CA ARG A 254 -34.03 -3.52 -9.58
C ARG A 254 -34.87 -2.71 -10.56
N GLU A 255 -35.37 -3.36 -11.60
CA GLU A 255 -36.43 -2.75 -12.41
C GLU A 255 -37.60 -2.45 -11.48
N ALA A 256 -38.12 -1.22 -11.56
CA ALA A 256 -39.36 -0.89 -10.88
C ALA A 256 -40.44 -1.84 -11.40
N VAL A 257 -41.04 -2.62 -10.51
CA VAL A 257 -42.26 -3.36 -10.84
C VAL A 257 -43.29 -2.28 -11.21
N LYS A 258 -43.65 -2.24 -12.49
CA LYS A 258 -44.69 -1.35 -13.00
C LYS A 258 -46.05 -1.66 -12.38
#